data_AF-A0A0T7GAG9-F1
#
_entry.id   AF-A0A0T7GAG9-F1
#
_cell.length_a   1.000
_cell.length_b   1.000
_cell.length_c   1.000
_cell.angle_alpha   90.00
_cell.angle_beta   90.00
_cell.angle_gamma   90.00
#
_symmetry.space_group_name_H-M   'P 1'
#
loop_
_entity.id
_entity.type
_entity.pdbx_description
1 polymer ?
#
loop_
_entity_poly.entity_id
_entity_poly.type
_entity_poly.pdbx_seq_one_letter_code
_entity_poly.pdbx_strand_id
1 'polypeptide(L)'
;MQWHQQCSNIHSARMRKSCVICSPRYVSEKSTLQLLCLTREFTDSVRPVPSFFGLVMIPSPYSEQTLKQHFRVGDAGKWKLDIEKNIDSIAKAASARATLAAPNLLIHSRTDKSGKTIYFAGDIETDLILRATYSRLMHQFSLSLPNREEIVSGIVEATSEGSPYLVTKCDIRAFYESLNAEPIVNSILANTRTSSDLKQVLKSVYGAAHVPKSVAPRGLAISTVLAELTLKDFDNYVRKIPGVHRYFRYADDMIIFSLPGTSVIMLLEEKLKALGLELNDKTETREIRTNPNQTSRATPDVTAYTYLGYEFSPEEKVATYKTREFRVSIASAKLEKRTSRVFLALYAFLRDGDGVLLCDRLNYISTNRSVYKTKHTRGSKKQKIKTGIHYNYSRCGHYPSMKKGRVHMAHEASELIKIDVIMKTALFSKQSEFYSAISALPTAVQTQLNAISFAQGYRKRLMKRFTRERVGKICKAWGYE
;
A
#
# COMPACT_ATOMS: atom_id res chain seq x y z
N MET A 1 65.78 28.22 7.11
CA MET A 1 66.65 27.46 8.04
C MET A 1 66.38 25.98 7.82
N GLN A 2 67.43 25.16 7.69
CA GLN A 2 67.32 23.70 7.76
C GLN A 2 67.16 23.26 9.22
N TRP A 3 66.77 22.00 9.46
CA TRP A 3 67.55 21.06 10.28
C TRP A 3 67.03 19.61 10.07
N HIS A 4 67.96 18.68 9.86
CA HIS A 4 67.78 17.22 9.96
C HIS A 4 67.96 16.80 11.45
N GLN A 5 67.91 15.54 11.94
CA GLN A 5 67.77 14.18 11.40
C GLN A 5 67.31 13.21 12.55
N GLN A 6 67.08 11.92 12.23
CA GLN A 6 67.22 10.67 13.04
C GLN A 6 67.05 10.71 14.59
N CYS A 7 66.17 9.92 15.23
CA CYS A 7 66.05 8.43 15.31
C CYS A 7 67.04 7.73 16.28
N SER A 8 66.56 6.65 16.93
CA SER A 8 67.25 5.72 17.87
C SER A 8 67.28 6.18 19.35
N ASN A 9 67.17 5.33 20.40
CA ASN A 9 66.79 3.91 20.50
C ASN A 9 66.52 3.50 21.98
N ILE A 10 65.81 2.37 22.21
CA ILE A 10 65.96 1.43 23.39
C ILE A 10 65.55 1.98 24.79
N HIS A 11 64.87 1.27 25.73
CA HIS A 11 64.38 -0.12 25.83
C HIS A 11 63.11 -0.31 26.73
N SER A 12 62.62 -1.55 26.75
CA SER A 12 61.61 -2.27 27.59
C SER A 12 61.23 -1.76 29.01
N ALA A 13 60.06 -2.11 29.62
CA ALA A 13 59.26 -3.33 29.44
C ALA A 13 57.74 -3.27 29.81
N ARG A 14 56.94 -4.11 29.09
CA ARG A 14 55.77 -4.98 29.47
C ARG A 14 55.04 -4.77 30.82
N MET A 15 53.72 -5.02 30.99
CA MET A 15 52.61 -5.59 30.17
C MET A 15 51.26 -5.26 30.89
N ARG A 16 50.04 -5.24 30.31
CA ARG A 16 49.33 -6.29 29.54
C ARG A 16 48.18 -5.70 28.67
N LYS A 17 48.05 -6.22 27.43
CA LYS A 17 46.85 -6.78 26.75
C LYS A 17 45.50 -6.00 26.76
N SER A 18 44.77 -5.85 25.65
CA SER A 18 44.97 -6.33 24.25
C SER A 18 44.19 -5.47 23.24
N CYS A 19 44.70 -5.39 22.01
CA CYS A 19 43.97 -4.99 20.80
C CYS A 19 44.25 -6.02 19.70
N VAL A 20 43.28 -6.34 18.83
CA VAL A 20 43.49 -7.18 17.64
C VAL A 20 42.61 -6.71 16.48
N ILE A 21 43.25 -6.46 15.34
CA ILE A 21 42.67 -6.48 13.99
C ILE A 21 43.56 -7.44 13.18
N CYS A 22 42.98 -8.32 12.35
CA CYS A 22 43.46 -8.69 10.99
C CYS A 22 42.97 -10.07 10.48
N SER A 23 42.64 -10.07 9.18
CA SER A 23 42.99 -11.06 8.13
C SER A 23 42.76 -12.58 8.28
N PRO A 24 42.14 -13.24 7.27
CA PRO A 24 42.14 -14.70 7.11
C PRO A 24 43.12 -15.20 6.02
N ARG A 25 43.81 -16.33 6.26
CA ARG A 25 44.42 -17.23 5.24
C ARG A 25 44.76 -18.60 5.86
N TYR A 26 44.49 -19.69 5.12
CA TYR A 26 45.14 -21.02 5.02
C TYR A 26 46.12 -21.50 6.11
N VAL A 27 46.26 -22.79 6.47
CA VAL A 27 45.79 -24.10 5.91
C VAL A 27 45.12 -24.90 7.08
N SER A 28 44.68 -26.17 7.08
CA SER A 28 44.72 -27.38 6.23
C SER A 28 43.33 -28.10 6.27
N GLU A 29 43.05 -29.36 5.93
CA GLU A 29 43.82 -30.57 5.53
C GLU A 29 42.94 -31.44 4.57
N LYS A 30 43.27 -32.73 4.35
CA LYS A 30 42.68 -33.65 3.35
C LYS A 30 41.26 -34.19 3.64
N SER A 31 40.47 -34.30 2.57
CA SER A 31 39.61 -35.46 2.24
C SER A 31 39.49 -35.57 0.72
N THR A 32 39.59 -36.78 0.16
CA THR A 32 39.71 -37.02 -1.29
C THR A 32 38.36 -37.12 -1.99
N LEU A 33 38.19 -36.53 -3.19
CA LEU A 33 37.52 -37.12 -4.36
C LEU A 33 37.66 -36.24 -5.61
N GLN A 34 37.38 -36.80 -6.79
CA GLN A 34 37.77 -36.24 -8.10
C GLN A 34 36.89 -35.06 -8.57
N LEU A 35 37.52 -34.07 -9.20
CA LEU A 35 36.85 -33.12 -10.09
C LEU A 35 37.18 -33.48 -11.55
N LEU A 36 36.17 -33.66 -12.41
CA LEU A 36 36.40 -33.68 -13.86
C LEU A 36 36.70 -32.25 -14.34
N CYS A 37 37.85 -32.07 -14.99
CA CYS A 37 38.16 -30.82 -15.67
C CYS A 37 37.53 -30.82 -17.07
N LEU A 38 36.48 -30.03 -17.28
CA LEU A 38 35.90 -29.78 -18.59
C LEU A 38 36.36 -28.42 -19.12
N THR A 39 37.54 -28.41 -19.71
CA THR A 39 37.98 -27.31 -20.59
C THR A 39 37.04 -27.21 -21.79
N ARG A 40 36.27 -26.11 -21.87
CA ARG A 40 35.54 -25.75 -23.10
C ARG A 40 36.30 -24.67 -23.84
N GLU A 41 36.81 -25.04 -25.00
CA GLU A 41 37.50 -24.14 -25.92
C GLU A 41 36.53 -23.07 -26.44
N PHE A 42 37.01 -21.82 -26.53
CA PHE A 42 36.32 -20.79 -27.28
C PHE A 42 36.58 -21.02 -28.77
N THR A 43 35.54 -21.41 -29.51
CA THR A 43 35.56 -21.44 -30.98
C THR A 43 34.70 -20.31 -31.51
N ASP A 44 35.35 -19.34 -32.18
CA ASP A 44 34.68 -18.20 -32.79
C ASP A 44 33.77 -18.65 -33.94
N SER A 45 32.47 -18.60 -33.70
CA SER A 45 31.44 -18.80 -34.73
C SER A 45 30.83 -17.45 -35.09
N VAL A 46 31.49 -16.73 -35.99
CA VAL A 46 31.00 -15.46 -36.57
C VAL A 46 29.63 -15.71 -37.22
N ARG A 47 28.57 -15.29 -36.54
CA ARG A 47 27.22 -15.27 -37.12
C ARG A 47 27.07 -13.98 -37.93
N PRO A 48 26.54 -14.03 -39.17
CA PRO A 48 26.35 -12.82 -39.96
C PRO A 48 25.36 -11.89 -39.25
N VAL A 49 25.71 -10.61 -39.16
CA VAL A 49 24.80 -9.58 -38.63
C VAL A 49 23.72 -9.32 -39.69
N PRO A 50 22.44 -9.62 -39.43
CA PRO A 50 21.39 -9.34 -40.39
C PRO A 50 21.15 -7.82 -40.44
N SER A 51 21.24 -7.23 -41.62
CA SER A 51 21.14 -5.79 -41.87
C SER A 51 19.69 -5.27 -41.73
N PHE A 52 19.17 -5.28 -40.51
CA PHE A 52 17.83 -4.79 -40.18
C PHE A 52 17.76 -3.26 -40.12
N PHE A 53 17.81 -2.61 -41.28
CA PHE A 53 17.18 -1.30 -41.48
C PHE A 53 15.65 -1.45 -41.59
N GLY A 54 15.06 -2.15 -40.62
CA GLY A 54 13.62 -2.26 -40.43
C GLY A 54 13.20 -1.36 -39.28
N LEU A 55 12.23 -0.47 -39.51
CA LEU A 55 11.54 0.25 -38.44
C LEU A 55 11.01 -0.76 -37.42
N VAL A 56 11.52 -0.72 -36.19
CA VAL A 56 11.05 -1.59 -35.10
C VAL A 56 9.64 -1.16 -34.72
N MET A 57 8.65 -1.73 -35.42
CA MET A 57 7.24 -1.45 -35.20
C MET A 57 6.87 -1.82 -33.76
N ILE A 58 6.64 -0.80 -32.93
CA ILE A 58 6.27 -0.98 -31.53
C ILE A 58 4.88 -1.61 -31.49
N PRO A 59 4.75 -2.88 -31.06
CA PRO A 59 3.52 -3.63 -31.27
C PRO A 59 2.38 -3.01 -30.46
N SER A 60 1.28 -2.66 -31.13
CA SER A 60 0.14 -1.98 -30.51
C SER A 60 -0.38 -2.74 -29.28
N PRO A 61 -0.64 -2.06 -28.15
CA PRO A 61 -1.21 -2.70 -26.97
C PRO A 61 -2.65 -3.18 -27.17
N TYR A 62 -3.31 -2.81 -28.28
CA TYR A 62 -4.72 -3.11 -28.54
C TYR A 62 -4.94 -4.27 -29.50
N SER A 63 -3.93 -5.11 -29.74
CA SER A 63 -4.14 -6.38 -30.45
C SER A 63 -5.16 -7.26 -29.71
N GLU A 64 -6.00 -7.99 -30.45
CA GLU A 64 -7.02 -8.88 -29.88
C GLU A 64 -6.46 -9.80 -28.78
N GLN A 65 -5.33 -10.46 -29.04
CA GLN A 65 -4.69 -11.37 -28.08
C GLN A 65 -4.23 -10.68 -26.79
N THR A 66 -3.89 -9.39 -26.85
CA THR A 66 -3.54 -8.61 -25.65
C THR A 66 -4.81 -8.19 -24.91
N LEU A 67 -5.84 -7.72 -25.61
CA LEU A 67 -7.13 -7.35 -25.02
C LEU A 67 -7.82 -8.55 -24.35
N LYS A 68 -7.75 -9.75 -24.94
CA LYS A 68 -8.24 -11.02 -24.37
C LYS A 68 -7.62 -11.34 -23.00
N GLN A 69 -6.40 -10.87 -22.72
CA GLN A 69 -5.77 -11.01 -21.39
C GLN A 69 -6.30 -9.99 -20.38
N HIS A 70 -6.77 -8.83 -20.81
CA HIS A 70 -7.22 -7.75 -19.92
C HIS A 70 -8.63 -7.91 -19.33
N PHE A 71 -9.36 -8.97 -19.71
CA PHE A 71 -10.57 -9.40 -19.02
C PHE A 71 -10.27 -9.83 -17.56
N ARG A 72 -11.26 -9.69 -16.68
CA ARG A 72 -11.20 -10.03 -15.26
C ARG A 72 -12.40 -10.87 -14.86
N VAL A 73 -12.21 -11.78 -13.90
CA VAL A 73 -13.27 -12.65 -13.34
C VAL A 73 -14.48 -11.87 -12.79
N GLY A 74 -14.31 -10.59 -12.43
CA GLY A 74 -15.40 -9.73 -11.98
C GLY A 74 -16.26 -9.09 -13.09
N ASP A 75 -15.83 -9.11 -14.36
CA ASP A 75 -16.41 -8.27 -15.41
C ASP A 75 -17.80 -8.72 -15.87
N ALA A 76 -18.07 -10.03 -15.94
CA ALA A 76 -19.37 -10.54 -16.38
C ALA A 76 -20.50 -10.00 -15.48
N GLY A 77 -20.30 -10.08 -14.16
CA GLY A 77 -21.15 -9.48 -13.15
C GLY A 77 -20.88 -7.99 -12.86
N LYS A 78 -20.11 -7.28 -13.68
CA LYS A 78 -20.09 -5.80 -13.74
C LYS A 78 -20.99 -5.34 -14.88
N TRP A 79 -20.84 -5.95 -16.04
CA TRP A 79 -21.44 -5.53 -17.30
C TRP A 79 -22.75 -6.24 -17.65
N LYS A 80 -23.13 -7.29 -16.92
CA LYS A 80 -24.27 -8.18 -17.21
C LYS A 80 -24.14 -8.89 -18.56
N LEU A 81 -22.93 -9.35 -18.90
CA LEU A 81 -22.60 -10.01 -20.17
C LEU A 81 -22.09 -11.43 -19.95
N ASP A 82 -22.54 -12.36 -20.81
CA ASP A 82 -21.97 -13.70 -20.98
C ASP A 82 -20.61 -13.60 -21.67
N ILE A 83 -19.58 -13.26 -20.88
CA ILE A 83 -18.22 -13.04 -21.38
C ILE A 83 -17.66 -14.31 -22.06
N GLU A 84 -17.91 -15.50 -21.52
CA GLU A 84 -17.35 -16.74 -22.09
C GLU A 84 -17.83 -17.06 -23.52
N LYS A 85 -18.97 -16.48 -23.96
CA LYS A 85 -19.47 -16.57 -25.36
C LYS A 85 -19.03 -15.39 -26.24
N ASN A 86 -18.57 -14.28 -25.64
CA ASN A 86 -18.38 -12.99 -26.31
C ASN A 86 -16.95 -12.41 -26.18
N ILE A 87 -15.99 -13.16 -25.62
CA ILE A 87 -14.59 -12.70 -25.49
C ILE A 87 -14.02 -12.24 -26.83
N ASP A 88 -14.24 -13.01 -27.91
CA ASP A 88 -13.63 -12.72 -29.21
C ASP A 88 -14.29 -11.53 -29.92
N SER A 89 -15.63 -11.44 -29.91
CA SER A 89 -16.36 -10.31 -30.48
C SER A 89 -16.04 -9.00 -29.74
N ILE A 90 -16.04 -9.01 -28.40
CA ILE A 90 -15.70 -7.83 -27.59
C ILE A 90 -14.23 -7.43 -27.75
N ALA A 91 -13.30 -8.40 -27.80
CA ALA A 91 -11.89 -8.10 -28.02
C ALA A 91 -11.62 -7.51 -29.42
N LYS A 92 -12.31 -8.00 -30.45
CA LYS A 92 -12.23 -7.48 -31.82
C LYS A 92 -12.84 -6.09 -31.94
N ALA A 93 -14.00 -5.85 -31.33
CA ALA A 93 -14.62 -4.52 -31.27
C ALA A 93 -13.72 -3.50 -30.55
N ALA A 94 -13.21 -3.84 -29.37
CA ALA A 94 -12.27 -3.00 -28.63
C ALA A 94 -10.94 -2.75 -29.39
N SER A 95 -10.45 -3.74 -30.14
CA SER A 95 -9.26 -3.60 -30.98
C SER A 95 -9.49 -2.61 -32.13
N ALA A 96 -10.53 -2.84 -32.93
CA ALA A 96 -10.92 -1.97 -34.03
C ALA A 96 -11.19 -0.53 -33.54
N ARG A 97 -11.92 -0.36 -32.43
CA ARG A 97 -12.20 0.93 -31.81
C ARG A 97 -10.93 1.69 -31.40
N ALA A 98 -9.92 0.99 -30.88
CA ALA A 98 -8.69 1.62 -30.35
C ALA A 98 -7.68 2.05 -31.43
N THR A 99 -7.67 1.38 -32.58
CA THR A 99 -6.79 1.70 -33.72
C THR A 99 -7.38 2.77 -34.65
N LEU A 100 -8.61 3.25 -34.39
CA LEU A 100 -9.15 4.46 -35.04
C LEU A 100 -8.27 5.69 -34.77
N ALA A 101 -8.19 6.60 -35.75
CA ALA A 101 -7.43 7.85 -35.60
C ALA A 101 -7.97 8.75 -34.47
N ALA A 102 -9.27 8.68 -34.18
CA ALA A 102 -9.92 9.30 -33.04
C ALA A 102 -10.83 8.24 -32.36
N PRO A 103 -10.30 7.47 -31.39
CA PRO A 103 -11.05 6.39 -30.76
C PRO A 103 -12.16 6.96 -29.87
N ASN A 104 -13.41 6.54 -30.10
CA ASN A 104 -14.58 6.98 -29.31
C ASN A 104 -14.65 6.21 -27.99
N LEU A 105 -14.14 6.81 -26.92
CA LEU A 105 -14.05 6.21 -25.58
C LEU A 105 -15.23 6.65 -24.72
N LEU A 106 -16.08 5.71 -24.31
CA LEU A 106 -17.22 6.01 -23.46
C LEU A 106 -16.75 6.16 -22.01
N ILE A 107 -16.52 7.41 -21.58
CA ILE A 107 -16.11 7.76 -20.22
C ILE A 107 -17.25 8.53 -19.55
N HIS A 108 -17.73 8.00 -18.43
CA HIS A 108 -18.72 8.66 -17.58
C HIS A 108 -18.05 9.26 -16.34
N SER A 109 -18.68 10.27 -15.76
CA SER A 109 -18.31 10.87 -14.49
C SER A 109 -19.45 10.76 -13.48
N ARG A 110 -19.12 10.89 -12.20
CA ARG A 110 -20.09 11.17 -11.12
C ARG A 110 -19.40 11.95 -10.01
N THR A 111 -20.11 12.86 -9.38
CA THR A 111 -19.62 13.57 -8.18
C THR A 111 -19.74 12.65 -6.97
N ASP A 112 -18.75 12.63 -6.08
CA ASP A 112 -18.84 11.97 -4.77
C ASP A 112 -19.39 12.91 -3.68
N LYS A 113 -19.63 12.38 -2.48
CA LYS A 113 -20.17 13.16 -1.33
C LYS A 113 -19.30 14.36 -0.93
N SER A 114 -18.03 14.39 -1.33
CA SER A 114 -17.09 15.50 -1.05
C SER A 114 -16.99 16.51 -2.20
N GLY A 115 -17.91 16.47 -3.16
CA GLY A 115 -17.92 17.36 -4.33
C GLY A 115 -16.92 16.99 -5.42
N LYS A 116 -16.19 15.88 -5.29
CA LYS A 116 -15.10 15.50 -6.19
C LYS A 116 -15.57 14.60 -7.32
N THR A 117 -15.21 14.93 -8.55
CA THR A 117 -15.57 14.16 -9.76
C THR A 117 -14.77 12.87 -9.85
N ILE A 118 -15.47 11.74 -10.02
CA ILE A 118 -14.89 10.41 -10.24
C ILE A 118 -15.26 9.92 -11.64
N TYR A 119 -14.25 9.68 -12.47
CA TYR A 119 -14.36 9.18 -13.84
C TYR A 119 -14.28 7.65 -13.91
N PHE A 120 -15.01 7.04 -14.83
CA PHE A 120 -15.04 5.59 -15.06
C PHE A 120 -15.48 5.25 -16.49
N ALA A 121 -14.98 4.12 -17.02
CA ALA A 121 -15.47 3.60 -18.31
C ALA A 121 -16.96 3.23 -18.23
N GLY A 122 -17.73 3.63 -19.24
CA GLY A 122 -19.16 3.36 -19.41
C GLY A 122 -19.46 2.03 -20.10
N ASP A 123 -18.52 1.48 -20.89
CA ASP A 123 -18.63 0.16 -21.51
C ASP A 123 -17.40 -0.74 -21.26
N ILE A 124 -17.54 -2.03 -21.58
CA ILE A 124 -16.48 -3.03 -21.39
C ILE A 124 -15.28 -2.80 -22.31
N GLU A 125 -15.52 -2.33 -23.54
CA GLU A 125 -14.46 -2.06 -24.52
C GLU A 125 -13.55 -0.92 -24.05
N THR A 126 -14.11 0.20 -23.61
CA THR A 126 -13.34 1.32 -23.05
C THR A 126 -12.58 0.88 -21.79
N ASP A 127 -13.16 0.05 -20.93
CA ASP A 127 -12.46 -0.51 -19.75
C ASP A 127 -11.29 -1.43 -20.16
N LEU A 128 -11.44 -2.26 -21.20
CA LEU A 128 -10.35 -3.08 -21.76
C LEU A 128 -9.23 -2.23 -22.38
N ILE A 129 -9.58 -1.22 -23.17
CA ILE A 129 -8.63 -0.29 -23.80
C ILE A 129 -7.85 0.48 -22.72
N LEU A 130 -8.52 1.01 -21.70
CA LEU A 130 -7.87 1.71 -20.58
C LEU A 130 -6.95 0.78 -19.76
N ARG A 131 -7.30 -0.51 -19.59
CA ARG A 131 -6.44 -1.51 -18.93
C ARG A 131 -5.19 -1.84 -19.76
N ALA A 132 -5.33 -1.96 -21.08
CA ALA A 132 -4.21 -2.19 -21.99
C ALA A 132 -3.26 -0.99 -22.01
N THR A 133 -3.83 0.23 -22.07
CA THR A 133 -3.08 1.51 -21.97
C THR A 133 -2.30 1.58 -20.66
N TYR A 134 -2.97 1.38 -19.51
CA TYR A 134 -2.35 1.31 -18.19
C TYR A 134 -1.19 0.30 -18.15
N SER A 135 -1.43 -0.93 -18.62
CA SER A 135 -0.44 -2.01 -18.56
C SER A 135 0.76 -1.76 -19.48
N ARG A 136 0.55 -1.10 -20.63
CA ARG A 136 1.62 -0.69 -21.54
C ARG A 136 2.47 0.42 -20.91
N LEU A 137 1.84 1.46 -20.36
CA LEU A 137 2.56 2.57 -19.74
C LEU A 137 3.37 2.13 -18.51
N MET A 138 2.78 1.32 -17.61
CA MET A 138 3.50 0.75 -16.46
C MET A 138 4.78 0.02 -16.87
N HIS A 139 4.72 -0.79 -17.94
CA HIS A 139 5.89 -1.49 -18.48
C HIS A 139 6.84 -0.56 -19.26
N GLN A 140 6.33 0.44 -20.00
CA GLN A 140 7.14 1.35 -20.80
C GLN A 140 8.03 2.26 -19.94
N PHE A 141 7.54 2.66 -18.76
CA PHE A 141 8.23 3.53 -17.82
C PHE A 141 8.84 2.79 -16.62
N SER A 142 8.82 1.45 -16.62
CA SER A 142 9.31 0.58 -15.54
C SER A 142 8.77 0.93 -14.15
N LEU A 143 7.49 1.27 -14.07
CA LEU A 143 6.82 1.66 -12.83
C LEU A 143 6.44 0.42 -12.00
N SER A 144 6.60 0.52 -10.68
CA SER A 144 6.11 -0.44 -9.71
C SER A 144 5.28 0.29 -8.66
N LEU A 145 4.03 -0.14 -8.45
CA LEU A 145 3.19 0.45 -7.39
C LEU A 145 3.63 -0.09 -6.03
N PRO A 146 3.78 0.76 -4.99
CA PRO A 146 4.30 0.33 -3.71
C PRO A 146 3.32 -0.59 -2.98
N ASN A 147 3.81 -1.75 -2.51
CA ASN A 147 2.99 -2.71 -1.77
C ASN A 147 2.84 -2.26 -0.31
N ARG A 148 1.59 -2.12 0.14
CA ARG A 148 1.24 -1.73 1.52
C ARG A 148 1.95 -2.59 2.57
N GLU A 149 2.02 -3.91 2.40
CA GLU A 149 2.62 -4.79 3.42
C GLU A 149 4.16 -4.79 3.40
N GLU A 150 4.77 -4.31 2.31
CA GLU A 150 6.22 -4.05 2.23
C GLU A 150 6.54 -2.71 2.91
N ILE A 151 5.79 -1.64 2.62
CA ILE A 151 5.90 -0.35 3.32
C ILE A 151 5.77 -0.53 4.83
N VAL A 152 4.72 -1.21 5.30
CA VAL A 152 4.49 -1.43 6.73
C VAL A 152 5.61 -2.30 7.33
N SER A 153 6.17 -3.24 6.58
CA SER A 153 7.34 -4.00 7.03
C SER A 153 8.60 -3.13 7.13
N GLY A 154 8.78 -2.17 6.22
CA GLY A 154 9.86 -1.17 6.25
C GLY A 154 9.71 -0.15 7.38
N ILE A 155 8.47 0.19 7.76
CA ILE A 155 8.18 1.03 8.93
C ILE A 155 8.44 0.27 10.23
N VAL A 156 8.04 -1.01 10.32
CA VAL A 156 8.41 -1.91 11.43
C VAL A 156 9.93 -2.06 11.55
N GLU A 157 10.65 -2.04 10.42
CA GLU A 157 12.11 -1.98 10.40
C GLU A 157 12.66 -0.65 10.93
N ALA A 158 12.22 0.49 10.39
CA ALA A 158 12.63 1.83 10.85
C ALA A 158 12.34 2.04 12.34
N THR A 159 11.17 1.59 12.81
CA THR A 159 10.77 1.71 14.23
C THR A 159 11.72 0.95 15.16
N SER A 160 12.31 -0.16 14.68
CA SER A 160 13.22 -0.99 15.47
C SER A 160 14.61 -0.39 15.68
N GLU A 161 14.93 0.71 14.99
CA GLU A 161 16.23 1.37 15.08
C GLU A 161 16.42 2.02 16.48
N GLY A 162 17.55 1.72 17.11
CA GLY A 162 17.87 2.15 18.49
C GLY A 162 18.39 3.59 18.59
N SER A 163 18.79 4.18 17.46
CA SER A 163 19.08 5.61 17.31
C SER A 163 17.83 6.47 17.53
N PRO A 164 17.98 7.73 17.99
CA PRO A 164 16.88 8.68 17.98
C PRO A 164 16.56 9.12 16.54
N TYR A 165 15.30 9.39 16.25
CA TYR A 165 14.85 9.82 14.92
C TYR A 165 13.60 10.70 14.99
N LEU A 166 13.41 11.54 13.98
CA LEU A 166 12.15 12.22 13.70
C LEU A 166 11.31 11.36 12.76
N VAL A 167 10.02 11.26 13.02
CA VAL A 167 9.01 10.73 12.11
C VAL A 167 8.17 11.89 11.61
N THR A 168 8.31 12.26 10.34
CA THR A 168 7.46 13.28 9.71
C THR A 168 6.47 12.58 8.79
N LYS A 169 5.18 12.78 9.04
CA LYS A 169 4.07 12.23 8.27
C LYS A 169 3.36 13.38 7.55
N CYS A 170 3.20 13.23 6.25
CA CYS A 170 2.63 14.24 5.35
C CYS A 170 1.47 13.63 4.55
N ASP A 171 0.55 14.48 4.08
CA ASP A 171 -0.52 14.14 3.13
C ASP A 171 -0.58 15.26 2.08
N ILE A 172 -0.90 14.93 0.82
CA ILE A 172 -0.91 15.89 -0.29
C ILE A 172 -2.33 16.41 -0.53
N ARG A 173 -2.51 17.73 -0.34
CA ARG A 173 -3.81 18.40 -0.38
C ARG A 173 -4.48 18.23 -1.75
N ALA A 174 -5.62 17.54 -1.75
CA ALA A 174 -6.45 17.28 -2.93
C ALA A 174 -5.65 16.66 -4.12
N PHE A 175 -4.71 15.77 -3.82
CA PHE A 175 -3.68 15.25 -4.73
C PHE A 175 -4.10 15.07 -6.21
N TYR A 176 -5.12 14.26 -6.51
CA TYR A 176 -5.54 14.01 -7.89
C TYR A 176 -6.20 15.20 -8.59
N GLU A 177 -6.82 16.10 -7.82
CA GLU A 177 -7.43 17.33 -8.34
C GLU A 177 -6.38 18.43 -8.60
N SER A 178 -5.33 18.49 -7.78
CA SER A 178 -4.21 19.44 -7.88
C SER A 178 -3.12 19.00 -8.87
N LEU A 179 -3.01 17.70 -9.19
CA LEU A 179 -1.91 17.17 -10.01
C LEU A 179 -1.97 17.66 -11.47
N ASN A 180 -1.03 18.54 -11.85
CA ASN A 180 -0.87 18.93 -13.25
C ASN A 180 -0.35 17.75 -14.10
N ALA A 181 -1.25 17.13 -14.84
CA ALA A 181 -0.98 16.00 -15.72
C ALA A 181 -0.39 16.39 -17.09
N GLU A 182 -0.60 17.63 -17.54
CA GLU A 182 -0.30 18.05 -18.91
C GLU A 182 1.18 17.86 -19.33
N PRO A 183 2.20 18.21 -18.51
CA PRO A 183 3.60 17.98 -18.86
C PRO A 183 3.94 16.49 -19.06
N ILE A 184 3.35 15.61 -18.25
CA ILE A 184 3.56 14.16 -18.32
C ILE A 184 2.83 13.58 -19.55
N VAL A 185 1.60 14.03 -19.82
CA VAL A 185 0.84 13.64 -21.02
C VAL A 185 1.59 14.06 -22.29
N ASN A 186 2.07 15.30 -22.36
CA ASN A 186 2.85 15.81 -23.49
C ASN A 186 4.17 15.03 -23.65
N SER A 187 4.85 14.68 -22.56
CA SER A 187 6.03 13.79 -22.59
C SER A 187 5.70 12.39 -23.16
N ILE A 188 4.60 11.76 -22.74
CA ILE A 188 4.15 10.45 -23.27
C ILE A 188 3.79 10.54 -24.77
N LEU A 189 3.17 11.65 -25.20
CA LEU A 189 2.80 11.91 -26.59
C LEU A 189 4.01 12.23 -27.49
N ALA A 190 5.03 12.92 -26.97
CA ALA A 190 6.28 13.17 -27.69
C ALA A 190 7.12 11.89 -27.83
N ASN A 191 7.15 11.05 -26.78
CA ASN A 191 8.01 9.87 -26.70
C ASN A 191 7.86 8.92 -27.91
N THR A 192 8.98 8.58 -28.55
CA THR A 192 9.06 7.68 -29.71
C THR A 192 8.76 6.23 -29.35
N ARG A 193 8.92 5.85 -28.08
CA ARG A 193 8.62 4.49 -27.57
C ARG A 193 7.12 4.23 -27.35
N THR A 194 6.27 5.24 -27.54
CA THR A 194 4.80 5.13 -27.45
C THR A 194 4.21 4.85 -28.84
N SER A 195 3.47 3.76 -29.00
CA SER A 195 2.77 3.41 -30.26
C SER A 195 1.68 4.43 -30.63
N SER A 196 1.47 4.67 -31.93
CA SER A 196 0.53 5.69 -32.45
C SER A 196 -0.87 5.57 -31.84
N ASP A 197 -1.47 4.38 -31.87
CA ASP A 197 -2.78 4.07 -31.31
C ASP A 197 -2.91 4.54 -29.85
N LEU A 198 -1.85 4.35 -29.04
CA LEU A 198 -1.83 4.74 -27.62
C LEU A 198 -1.82 6.26 -27.50
N LYS A 199 -1.11 6.98 -28.38
CA LYS A 199 -1.16 8.44 -28.43
C LYS A 199 -2.58 8.94 -28.77
N GLN A 200 -3.29 8.28 -29.68
CA GLN A 200 -4.68 8.64 -30.00
C GLN A 200 -5.66 8.29 -28.87
N VAL A 201 -5.53 7.11 -28.25
CA VAL A 201 -6.31 6.73 -27.06
C VAL A 201 -6.08 7.70 -25.90
N LEU A 202 -4.83 8.11 -25.64
CA LEU A 202 -4.51 9.07 -24.59
C LEU A 202 -5.11 10.46 -24.89
N LYS A 203 -5.04 10.95 -26.13
CA LYS A 203 -5.75 12.17 -26.54
C LYS A 203 -7.26 12.04 -26.33
N SER A 204 -7.87 10.93 -26.72
CA SER A 204 -9.31 10.70 -26.52
C SER A 204 -9.71 10.64 -25.04
N VAL A 205 -8.84 10.21 -24.11
CA VAL A 205 -9.14 10.29 -22.67
C VAL A 205 -9.31 11.74 -22.20
N TYR A 206 -8.60 12.68 -22.82
CA TYR A 206 -8.68 14.13 -22.54
C TYR A 206 -9.59 14.92 -23.51
N GLY A 207 -10.19 14.24 -24.51
CA GLY A 207 -11.04 14.87 -25.53
C GLY A 207 -12.48 14.35 -25.57
N ALA A 208 -12.69 13.06 -25.29
CA ALA A 208 -14.02 12.42 -25.25
C ALA A 208 -14.72 12.53 -23.88
N ALA A 209 -14.06 13.17 -22.90
CA ALA A 209 -14.63 13.51 -21.61
C ALA A 209 -14.31 14.98 -21.30
N HIS A 210 -15.19 15.65 -20.57
CA HIS A 210 -14.95 17.01 -20.02
C HIS A 210 -13.93 17.01 -18.85
N VAL A 211 -12.89 16.17 -18.95
CA VAL A 211 -11.72 16.16 -18.07
C VAL A 211 -10.91 17.41 -18.40
N PRO A 212 -10.64 18.31 -17.44
CA PRO A 212 -9.72 19.42 -17.67
C PRO A 212 -8.35 18.87 -18.08
N LYS A 213 -7.76 19.39 -19.17
CA LYS A 213 -6.48 18.89 -19.73
C LYS A 213 -5.35 18.85 -18.71
N SER A 214 -5.38 19.76 -17.75
CA SER A 214 -4.43 19.87 -16.64
C SER A 214 -4.61 18.81 -15.55
N VAL A 215 -5.76 18.15 -15.39
CA VAL A 215 -6.06 17.34 -14.19
C VAL A 215 -5.96 15.84 -14.45
N ALA A 216 -5.45 15.07 -13.48
CA ALA A 216 -5.46 13.61 -13.55
C ALA A 216 -6.86 13.05 -13.24
N PRO A 217 -7.56 12.37 -14.18
CA PRO A 217 -8.96 11.99 -14.01
C PRO A 217 -9.16 10.91 -12.92
N ARG A 218 -9.43 11.34 -11.69
CA ARG A 218 -9.62 10.49 -10.50
C ARG A 218 -10.60 9.36 -10.77
N GLY A 219 -10.17 8.12 -10.57
CA GLY A 219 -10.97 6.90 -10.83
C GLY A 219 -10.55 6.10 -12.08
N LEU A 220 -9.89 6.73 -13.06
CA LEU A 220 -9.27 6.00 -14.17
C LEU A 220 -7.91 5.40 -13.76
N ALA A 221 -7.55 4.25 -14.34
CA ALA A 221 -6.27 3.59 -14.04
C ALA A 221 -5.05 4.37 -14.56
N ILE A 222 -5.19 5.15 -15.64
CA ILE A 222 -4.11 5.98 -16.20
C ILE A 222 -3.66 7.04 -15.17
N SER A 223 -4.56 7.54 -14.33
CA SER A 223 -4.29 8.59 -13.35
C SER A 223 -3.26 8.18 -12.29
N THR A 224 -3.16 6.88 -11.96
CA THR A 224 -2.09 6.39 -11.06
C THR A 224 -0.74 6.35 -11.76
N VAL A 225 -0.69 6.09 -13.07
CA VAL A 225 0.55 6.18 -13.87
C VAL A 225 1.06 7.61 -13.92
N LEU A 226 0.15 8.57 -14.15
CA LEU A 226 0.49 9.99 -14.18
C LEU A 226 1.00 10.47 -12.82
N ALA A 227 0.31 10.13 -11.72
CA ALA A 227 0.74 10.42 -10.36
C ALA A 227 2.15 9.90 -10.02
N GLU A 228 2.45 8.63 -10.32
CA GLU A 228 3.77 8.04 -10.06
C GLU A 228 4.86 8.58 -11.00
N LEU A 229 4.52 9.08 -12.19
CA LEU A 229 5.47 9.77 -13.07
C LEU A 229 5.78 11.19 -12.57
N THR A 230 4.77 11.99 -12.19
CA THR A 230 4.98 13.35 -11.68
C THR A 230 5.78 13.34 -10.37
N LEU A 231 5.47 12.43 -9.45
CA LEU A 231 6.17 12.36 -8.17
C LEU A 231 7.52 11.64 -8.23
N LYS A 232 7.92 11.02 -9.36
CA LYS A 232 9.14 10.21 -9.46
C LYS A 232 10.40 10.95 -9.02
N ASP A 233 10.57 12.19 -9.46
CA ASP A 233 11.79 12.96 -9.19
C ASP A 233 11.72 13.69 -7.85
N PHE A 234 10.52 14.01 -7.36
CA PHE A 234 10.27 14.41 -5.97
C PHE A 234 10.64 13.28 -5.00
N ASP A 235 10.14 12.06 -5.22
CA ASP A 235 10.49 10.84 -4.50
C ASP A 235 12.02 10.61 -4.44
N ASN A 236 12.71 10.86 -5.56
CA ASN A 236 14.17 10.75 -5.67
C ASN A 236 14.92 11.89 -4.97
N TYR A 237 14.32 13.08 -4.87
CA TYR A 237 14.84 14.20 -4.09
C TYR A 237 14.71 13.92 -2.59
N VAL A 238 13.53 13.50 -2.10
CA VAL A 238 13.29 13.20 -0.68
C VAL A 238 14.26 12.15 -0.13
N ARG A 239 14.55 11.09 -0.92
CA ARG A 239 15.54 10.06 -0.56
C ARG A 239 17.00 10.55 -0.53
N LYS A 240 17.28 11.76 -1.01
CA LYS A 240 18.62 12.39 -1.04
C LYS A 240 18.77 13.54 -0.04
N ILE A 241 17.71 13.94 0.67
CA ILE A 241 17.80 14.98 1.71
C ILE A 241 18.74 14.51 2.82
N PRO A 242 19.82 15.26 3.15
CA PRO A 242 20.73 14.88 4.24
C PRO A 242 19.97 14.65 5.55
N GLY A 243 20.26 13.54 6.22
CA GLY A 243 19.58 13.13 7.45
C GLY A 243 18.34 12.24 7.24
N VAL A 244 17.72 12.19 6.06
CA VAL A 244 16.65 11.22 5.75
C VAL A 244 17.26 9.82 5.55
N HIS A 245 16.79 8.84 6.32
CA HIS A 245 17.27 7.44 6.26
C HIS A 245 16.21 6.44 5.80
N ARG A 246 14.92 6.76 5.94
CA ARG A 246 13.80 6.01 5.33
C ARG A 246 12.73 6.97 4.80
N TYR A 247 12.13 6.60 3.67
CA TYR A 247 10.99 7.31 3.08
C TYR A 247 10.04 6.30 2.45
N PHE A 248 8.75 6.44 2.74
CA PHE A 248 7.69 5.64 2.15
C PHE A 248 6.53 6.56 1.73
N ARG A 249 5.98 6.32 0.54
CA ARG A 249 4.76 6.98 0.02
C ARG A 249 3.76 5.92 -0.43
N TYR A 250 2.47 6.19 -0.26
CA TYR A 250 1.38 5.35 -0.71
C TYR A 250 0.28 6.22 -1.34
N ALA A 251 0.44 6.50 -2.64
CA ALA A 251 -0.27 7.56 -3.36
C ALA A 251 0.01 8.96 -2.77
N ASP A 252 -0.90 9.48 -1.95
CA ASP A 252 -0.92 10.79 -1.29
C ASP A 252 -0.36 10.74 0.16
N ASP A 253 -0.66 9.68 0.91
CA ASP A 253 -0.05 9.38 2.22
C ASP A 253 1.49 9.29 2.10
N MET A 254 2.23 10.01 2.96
CA MET A 254 3.71 9.96 3.06
C MET A 254 4.21 9.85 4.50
N ILE A 255 5.32 9.14 4.69
CA ILE A 255 6.05 9.07 5.96
C ILE A 255 7.57 9.02 5.73
N ILE A 256 8.27 9.89 6.46
CA ILE A 256 9.71 10.15 6.37
C ILE A 256 10.33 9.93 7.75
N PHE A 257 11.45 9.21 7.79
CA PHE A 257 12.28 9.06 8.98
C PHE A 257 13.60 9.80 8.74
N SER A 258 13.90 10.74 9.62
CA SER A 258 15.11 11.58 9.54
C SER A 258 15.83 11.67 10.88
N LEU A 259 17.09 12.13 10.87
CA LEU A 259 17.86 12.38 12.10
C LEU A 259 17.27 13.58 12.87
N PRO A 260 17.39 13.63 14.21
CA PRO A 260 17.04 14.80 15.01
C PRO A 260 17.68 16.09 14.46
N GLY A 261 16.92 17.18 14.47
CA GLY A 261 17.32 18.46 13.86
C GLY A 261 17.13 18.58 12.34
N THR A 262 16.78 17.50 11.63
CA THR A 262 16.54 17.58 10.17
C THR A 262 15.20 18.23 9.85
N SER A 263 15.19 19.51 9.47
CA SER A 263 13.98 20.21 9.01
C SER A 263 13.61 19.78 7.59
N VAL A 264 12.78 18.74 7.46
CA VAL A 264 12.34 18.22 6.15
C VAL A 264 11.18 19.03 5.55
N ILE A 265 10.24 19.54 6.35
CA ILE A 265 8.96 20.09 5.87
C ILE A 265 9.16 21.21 4.83
N MET A 266 9.99 22.21 5.14
CA MET A 266 10.28 23.33 4.23
C MET A 266 10.76 22.86 2.85
N LEU A 267 11.59 21.80 2.80
CA LEU A 267 12.13 21.23 1.57
C LEU A 267 11.08 20.44 0.79
N LEU A 268 10.11 19.82 1.48
CA LEU A 268 8.96 19.16 0.83
C LEU A 268 8.03 20.20 0.21
N GLU A 269 7.70 21.26 0.97
CA GLU A 269 6.82 22.34 0.52
C GLU A 269 7.40 23.09 -0.68
N GLU A 270 8.70 23.41 -0.67
CA GLU A 270 9.38 24.03 -1.81
C GLU A 270 9.26 23.19 -3.09
N LYS A 271 9.53 21.87 -3.01
CA LYS A 271 9.49 20.99 -4.19
C LYS A 271 8.07 20.59 -4.61
N LEU A 272 7.11 20.49 -3.69
CA LEU A 272 5.71 20.26 -4.03
C LEU A 272 5.10 21.50 -4.68
N LYS A 273 5.40 22.71 -4.19
CA LYS A 273 4.94 23.97 -4.78
C LYS A 273 5.45 24.15 -6.21
N ALA A 274 6.69 23.71 -6.50
CA ALA A 274 7.23 23.66 -7.86
C ALA A 274 6.49 22.68 -8.81
N LEU A 275 5.70 21.74 -8.27
CA LEU A 275 4.83 20.82 -9.01
C LEU A 275 3.35 21.25 -9.00
N GLY A 276 3.00 22.39 -8.40
CA GLY A 276 1.61 22.81 -8.19
C GLY A 276 0.87 22.04 -7.10
N LEU A 277 1.59 21.40 -6.18
CA LEU A 277 1.05 20.61 -5.07
C LEU A 277 1.29 21.30 -3.72
N GLU A 278 0.40 21.05 -2.77
CA GLU A 278 0.48 21.57 -1.40
C GLU A 278 0.43 20.42 -0.38
N LEU A 279 1.04 20.62 0.79
CA LEU A 279 0.81 19.74 1.94
C LEU A 279 -0.55 20.03 2.58
N ASN A 280 -1.09 19.03 3.28
CA ASN A 280 -2.28 19.15 4.11
C ASN A 280 -1.87 19.63 5.52
N ASP A 281 -2.72 20.46 6.14
CA ASP A 281 -2.55 21.03 7.50
C ASP A 281 -2.39 19.96 8.60
N LYS A 282 -2.68 18.70 8.27
CA LYS A 282 -2.58 17.50 9.12
C LYS A 282 -1.18 16.85 9.12
N THR A 283 -0.19 17.55 8.58
CA THR A 283 1.21 17.13 8.59
C THR A 283 1.73 17.14 10.03
N GLU A 284 2.26 16.01 10.52
CA GLU A 284 2.72 15.86 11.90
C GLU A 284 4.17 15.35 11.98
N THR A 285 4.98 15.97 12.84
CA THR A 285 6.33 15.51 13.18
C THR A 285 6.38 15.05 14.62
N ARG A 286 6.91 13.85 14.86
CA ARG A 286 7.15 13.28 16.20
C ARG A 286 8.63 12.99 16.37
N GLU A 287 9.22 13.37 17.50
CA GLU A 287 10.57 12.95 17.88
C GLU A 287 10.50 11.65 18.70
N ILE A 288 11.23 10.62 18.29
CA ILE A 288 11.41 9.37 19.02
C ILE A 288 12.81 9.38 19.63
N ARG A 289 12.90 9.60 20.93
CA ARG A 289 14.18 9.77 21.64
C ARG A 289 14.80 8.43 22.01
N THR A 290 16.07 8.47 22.42
CA THR A 290 16.80 7.30 22.93
C THR A 290 17.39 7.63 24.29
N ASN A 291 16.90 6.97 25.34
CA ASN A 291 17.33 7.14 26.73
C ASN A 291 17.45 8.63 27.16
N PRO A 292 16.39 9.46 27.02
CA PRO A 292 16.45 10.86 27.42
C PRO A 292 16.76 11.03 28.91
N ASN A 293 17.52 12.08 29.24
CA ASN A 293 17.83 12.43 30.62
C ASN A 293 16.55 12.76 31.40
N GLN A 294 16.47 12.29 32.65
CA GLN A 294 15.21 12.30 33.43
C GLN A 294 14.73 13.71 33.84
N THR A 295 15.55 14.74 33.64
CA THR A 295 15.31 16.14 34.02
C THR A 295 14.30 16.88 33.12
N SER A 296 13.77 16.26 32.07
CA SER A 296 12.86 16.88 31.09
C SER A 296 11.46 16.23 31.04
N ARG A 297 10.81 16.06 32.20
CA ARG A 297 9.44 15.51 32.30
C ARG A 297 8.42 16.50 32.86
N ALA A 298 7.45 16.87 32.03
CA ALA A 298 6.13 17.37 32.45
C ALA A 298 5.06 16.27 32.26
N THR A 299 5.08 15.59 31.11
CA THR A 299 4.26 14.39 30.81
C THR A 299 5.09 13.31 30.12
N PRO A 300 4.73 12.02 30.27
CA PRO A 300 5.13 10.97 29.34
C PRO A 300 4.16 10.98 28.14
N ASP A 301 4.20 12.05 27.33
CA ASP A 301 3.40 12.13 26.11
C ASP A 301 3.72 10.95 25.20
N VAL A 302 2.68 10.21 24.79
CA VAL A 302 2.84 8.99 24.02
C VAL A 302 3.37 9.35 22.64
N THR A 303 4.65 9.07 22.39
CA THR A 303 5.38 9.33 21.13
C THR A 303 4.96 8.39 19.98
N ALA A 304 3.69 7.99 19.96
CA ALA A 304 3.11 7.18 18.91
C ALA A 304 2.80 7.99 17.65
N TYR A 305 2.78 7.31 16.51
CA TYR A 305 2.39 7.88 15.23
C TYR A 305 1.56 6.88 14.41
N THR A 306 0.76 7.38 13.46
CA THR A 306 -0.24 6.57 12.75
C THR A 306 -0.04 6.59 11.23
N TYR A 307 0.03 5.43 10.59
CA TYR A 307 0.23 5.33 9.13
C TYR A 307 -0.46 4.10 8.54
N LEU A 308 -1.10 4.23 7.37
CA LEU A 308 -1.85 3.17 6.67
C LEU A 308 -2.92 2.44 7.53
N GLY A 309 -3.38 3.07 8.61
CA GLY A 309 -4.33 2.52 9.60
C GLY A 309 -3.71 1.70 10.72
N TYR A 310 -2.38 1.55 10.75
CA TYR A 310 -1.62 1.08 11.91
C TYR A 310 -1.24 2.26 12.81
N GLU A 311 -0.98 1.96 14.07
CA GLU A 311 -0.46 2.86 15.09
C GLU A 311 0.81 2.22 15.66
N PHE A 312 1.88 3.00 15.77
CA PHE A 312 3.21 2.55 16.17
C PHE A 312 3.58 3.28 17.45
N SER A 313 3.81 2.54 18.53
CA SER A 313 4.14 3.08 19.86
C SER A 313 5.54 2.64 20.27
N PRO A 314 6.58 3.43 19.94
CA PRO A 314 7.97 3.12 20.29
C PRO A 314 8.31 3.46 21.75
N GLU A 315 9.07 2.57 22.40
CA GLU A 315 9.69 2.86 23.68
C GLU A 315 10.94 3.73 23.50
N GLU A 316 11.07 4.79 24.29
CA GLU A 316 12.28 5.64 24.28
C GLU A 316 13.49 4.98 24.96
N LYS A 317 13.25 3.98 25.83
CA LYS A 317 14.28 3.26 26.57
C LYS A 317 14.87 2.14 25.71
N VAL A 318 16.10 2.32 25.25
CA VAL A 318 16.80 1.36 24.39
C VAL A 318 18.05 0.83 25.10
N ALA A 319 18.13 -0.49 25.29
CA ALA A 319 19.31 -1.12 25.87
C ALA A 319 20.46 -1.22 24.85
N THR A 320 21.70 -1.04 25.31
CA THR A 320 22.90 -1.05 24.46
C THR A 320 23.02 -2.35 23.64
N TYR A 321 23.31 -2.22 22.35
CA TYR A 321 23.40 -3.32 21.39
C TYR A 321 22.12 -4.16 21.25
N LYS A 322 20.94 -3.53 21.38
CA LYS A 322 19.63 -4.13 21.07
C LYS A 322 18.81 -3.28 20.12
N THR A 323 17.79 -3.89 19.50
CA THR A 323 16.69 -3.17 18.85
C THR A 323 15.89 -2.35 19.86
N ARG A 324 15.25 -1.27 19.38
CA ARG A 324 14.18 -0.59 20.11
C ARG A 324 13.01 -1.54 20.37
N GLU A 325 12.33 -1.37 21.50
CA GLU A 325 11.07 -2.05 21.80
C GLU A 325 9.89 -1.20 21.34
N PHE A 326 8.85 -1.81 20.78
CA PHE A 326 7.65 -1.09 20.37
C PHE A 326 6.40 -1.97 20.31
N ARG A 327 5.23 -1.34 20.37
CA ARG A 327 3.93 -1.98 20.11
C ARG A 327 3.39 -1.47 18.77
N VAL A 328 2.63 -2.33 18.08
CA VAL A 328 1.87 -1.98 16.89
C VAL A 328 0.41 -2.35 17.12
N SER A 329 -0.47 -1.35 17.10
CA SER A 329 -1.91 -1.40 17.36
C SER A 329 -2.71 -1.07 16.10
N ILE A 330 -4.02 -1.28 16.16
CA ILE A 330 -4.95 -0.75 15.16
C ILE A 330 -5.27 0.70 15.54
N ALA A 331 -4.99 1.67 14.66
CA ALA A 331 -5.11 3.09 15.00
C ALA A 331 -6.51 3.50 15.46
N SER A 332 -6.57 4.39 16.46
CA SER A 332 -7.80 4.95 17.07
C SER A 332 -8.95 5.22 16.09
N ALA A 333 -8.73 6.04 15.06
CA ALA A 333 -9.74 6.38 14.05
C ALA A 333 -10.26 5.18 13.23
N LYS A 334 -9.53 4.05 13.19
CA LYS A 334 -9.99 2.79 12.59
C LYS A 334 -10.76 1.90 13.58
N LEU A 335 -10.57 2.10 14.89
CA LEU A 335 -11.37 1.48 15.96
C LEU A 335 -12.70 2.21 16.13
N GLU A 336 -12.68 3.54 16.22
CA GLU A 336 -13.87 4.41 16.26
C GLU A 336 -14.81 4.10 15.09
N LYS A 337 -14.29 4.10 13.86
CA LYS A 337 -15.04 3.73 12.65
C LYS A 337 -15.62 2.30 12.70
N ARG A 338 -15.05 1.38 13.49
CA ARG A 338 -15.66 0.05 13.73
C ARG A 338 -16.79 0.14 14.76
N THR A 339 -16.61 0.90 15.84
CA THR A 339 -17.64 1.17 16.84
C THR A 339 -18.86 1.87 16.23
N SER A 340 -18.67 2.94 15.44
CA SER A 340 -19.74 3.60 14.69
C SER A 340 -20.49 2.63 13.77
N ARG A 341 -19.78 1.68 13.15
CA ARG A 341 -20.40 0.64 12.31
C ARG A 341 -21.18 -0.42 13.08
N VAL A 342 -20.87 -0.65 14.36
CA VAL A 342 -21.72 -1.47 15.26
C VAL A 342 -23.04 -0.73 15.50
N PHE A 343 -22.99 0.52 15.95
CA PHE A 343 -24.21 1.31 16.18
C PHE A 343 -25.04 1.52 14.91
N LEU A 344 -24.44 1.83 13.76
CA LEU A 344 -25.14 1.91 12.48
C LEU A 344 -25.79 0.56 12.06
N ALA A 345 -25.24 -0.58 12.46
CA ALA A 345 -25.86 -1.88 12.24
C ALA A 345 -27.06 -2.11 13.18
N LEU A 346 -26.99 -1.62 14.42
CA LEU A 346 -28.09 -1.67 15.40
C LEU A 346 -29.24 -0.71 15.01
N TYR A 347 -28.95 0.53 14.64
CA TYR A 347 -29.95 1.46 14.09
C TYR A 347 -30.50 1.04 12.72
N ALA A 348 -29.81 0.17 11.97
CA ALA A 348 -30.40 -0.49 10.81
C ALA A 348 -31.36 -1.61 11.24
N PHE A 349 -30.96 -2.43 12.21
CA PHE A 349 -31.81 -3.48 12.80
C PHE A 349 -33.12 -2.93 13.40
N LEU A 350 -33.08 -1.82 14.15
CA LEU A 350 -34.31 -1.18 14.68
C LEU A 350 -35.31 -0.74 13.59
N ARG A 351 -34.89 -0.66 12.32
CA ARG A 351 -35.76 -0.30 11.18
C ARG A 351 -36.12 -1.47 10.27
N ASP A 352 -35.35 -2.56 10.27
CA ASP A 352 -35.58 -3.71 9.38
C ASP A 352 -35.94 -5.02 10.09
N GLY A 353 -35.78 -5.11 11.41
CA GLY A 353 -36.13 -6.28 12.22
C GLY A 353 -35.33 -7.55 11.91
N ASP A 354 -34.42 -7.55 10.93
CA ASP A 354 -33.69 -8.74 10.49
C ASP A 354 -32.49 -8.99 11.42
N GLY A 355 -32.77 -9.66 12.54
CA GLY A 355 -31.74 -10.09 13.51
C GLY A 355 -30.67 -11.01 12.89
N VAL A 356 -30.98 -11.73 11.82
CA VAL A 356 -30.00 -12.55 11.08
C VAL A 356 -29.07 -11.66 10.25
N LEU A 357 -29.59 -10.56 9.68
CA LEU A 357 -28.78 -9.53 9.03
C LEU A 357 -28.00 -8.68 10.04
N LEU A 358 -28.50 -8.47 11.26
CA LEU A 358 -27.67 -7.92 12.35
C LEU A 358 -26.50 -8.86 12.68
N CYS A 359 -26.75 -10.16 12.86
CA CYS A 359 -25.69 -11.16 13.02
C CYS A 359 -24.67 -11.09 11.88
N ASP A 360 -25.12 -11.04 10.63
CA ASP A 360 -24.24 -10.95 9.46
C ASP A 360 -23.46 -9.63 9.40
N ARG A 361 -24.09 -8.48 9.69
CA ARG A 361 -23.46 -7.15 9.75
C ARG A 361 -22.32 -7.14 10.77
N LEU A 362 -22.59 -7.61 11.98
CA LEU A 362 -21.61 -7.67 13.08
C LEU A 362 -20.50 -8.69 12.79
N ASN A 363 -20.83 -9.88 12.27
CA ASN A 363 -19.83 -10.86 11.81
C ASN A 363 -18.93 -10.28 10.69
N TYR A 364 -19.49 -9.51 9.75
CA TYR A 364 -18.75 -8.95 8.62
C TYR A 364 -17.69 -7.90 9.04
N ILE A 365 -17.88 -7.20 10.15
CA ILE A 365 -16.87 -6.25 10.68
C ILE A 365 -15.92 -6.90 11.69
N SER A 366 -16.38 -7.83 12.51
CA SER A 366 -15.59 -8.51 13.55
C SER A 366 -14.72 -9.66 13.06
N THR A 367 -15.05 -10.31 11.93
CA THR A 367 -14.33 -11.50 11.44
C THR A 367 -13.48 -11.23 10.19
N ASN A 368 -12.93 -12.30 9.62
CA ASN A 368 -12.20 -12.30 8.37
C ASN A 368 -13.02 -12.99 7.27
N ARG A 369 -12.72 -12.66 6.02
CA ARG A 369 -13.36 -13.22 4.83
C ARG A 369 -12.34 -13.49 3.74
N SER A 370 -12.71 -14.34 2.80
CA SER A 370 -11.94 -14.58 1.59
C SER A 370 -12.69 -14.06 0.38
N VAL A 371 -12.02 -13.23 -0.43
CA VAL A 371 -12.58 -12.61 -1.64
C VAL A 371 -11.69 -13.03 -2.81
N TYR A 372 -12.31 -13.43 -3.93
CA TYR A 372 -11.59 -13.76 -5.14
C TYR A 372 -10.90 -12.53 -5.74
N LYS A 373 -9.77 -12.71 -6.43
CA LYS A 373 -9.12 -11.67 -7.24
C LYS A 373 -9.99 -11.26 -8.45
N THR A 374 -11.01 -10.44 -8.21
CA THR A 374 -11.90 -9.91 -9.26
C THR A 374 -11.26 -8.80 -10.12
N LYS A 375 -9.99 -8.43 -9.86
CA LYS A 375 -9.30 -7.31 -10.52
C LYS A 375 -8.01 -7.66 -11.30
N HIS A 376 -7.63 -8.93 -11.43
CA HIS A 376 -6.35 -9.30 -12.05
C HIS A 376 -6.48 -9.98 -13.42
N THR A 377 -5.73 -9.44 -14.38
CA THR A 377 -5.40 -9.96 -15.73
C THR A 377 -4.71 -11.33 -15.69
N ARG A 378 -3.82 -11.55 -14.72
CA ARG A 378 -3.00 -12.75 -14.59
C ARG A 378 -3.02 -13.28 -13.15
N GLY A 379 -3.22 -14.58 -13.02
CA GLY A 379 -3.37 -15.33 -11.76
C GLY A 379 -4.26 -16.56 -11.98
N SER A 380 -4.19 -17.55 -11.10
CA SER A 380 -5.08 -18.71 -11.21
C SER A 380 -6.55 -18.29 -11.07
N LYS A 381 -7.46 -18.90 -11.87
CA LYS A 381 -8.88 -18.50 -12.01
C LYS A 381 -9.68 -18.43 -10.69
N LYS A 382 -9.11 -18.88 -9.56
CA LYS A 382 -9.73 -18.90 -8.22
C LYS A 382 -8.80 -18.36 -7.11
N GLN A 383 -7.75 -17.57 -7.41
CA GLN A 383 -6.86 -17.02 -6.37
C GLN A 383 -7.64 -16.14 -5.37
N LYS A 384 -7.47 -16.45 -4.08
CA LYS A 384 -8.22 -15.89 -2.96
C LYS A 384 -7.36 -14.93 -2.15
N ILE A 385 -7.79 -13.66 -2.07
CA ILE A 385 -7.28 -12.69 -1.09
C ILE A 385 -8.00 -12.96 0.24
N LYS A 386 -7.27 -12.89 1.35
CA LYS A 386 -7.83 -12.86 2.70
C LYS A 386 -7.88 -11.40 3.16
N THR A 387 -8.99 -10.97 3.75
CA THR A 387 -9.20 -9.59 4.22
C THR A 387 -10.16 -9.60 5.41
N GLY A 388 -10.06 -8.61 6.29
CA GLY A 388 -10.86 -8.51 7.51
C GLY A 388 -10.02 -8.02 8.67
N ILE A 389 -10.46 -8.30 9.90
CA ILE A 389 -9.85 -7.70 11.08
C ILE A 389 -8.38 -8.11 11.31
N HIS A 390 -8.00 -9.36 11.03
CA HIS A 390 -6.62 -9.83 11.14
C HIS A 390 -5.80 -9.49 9.89
N TYR A 391 -6.31 -9.85 8.71
CA TYR A 391 -5.53 -9.76 7.46
C TYR A 391 -5.34 -8.34 6.91
N ASN A 392 -6.06 -7.35 7.44
CA ASN A 392 -5.78 -5.93 7.13
C ASN A 392 -4.75 -5.33 8.11
N TYR A 393 -4.49 -5.99 9.22
CA TYR A 393 -3.67 -5.50 10.34
C TYR A 393 -2.66 -6.56 10.82
N SER A 394 -2.13 -7.35 9.87
CA SER A 394 -1.28 -8.53 10.12
C SER A 394 0.04 -8.24 10.84
N ARG A 395 0.45 -6.96 10.90
CA ARG A 395 1.66 -6.49 11.59
C ARG A 395 1.42 -5.94 12.99
N CYS A 396 0.17 -5.88 13.48
CA CYS A 396 -0.08 -5.57 14.88
C CYS A 396 0.56 -6.63 15.78
N GLY A 397 1.07 -6.22 16.94
CA GLY A 397 1.85 -7.08 17.84
C GLY A 397 2.72 -6.30 18.81
N HIS A 398 3.60 -7.03 19.49
CA HIS A 398 4.68 -6.47 20.29
C HIS A 398 6.02 -6.89 19.70
N TYR A 399 6.99 -5.97 19.70
CA TYR A 399 8.30 -6.14 19.13
C TYR A 399 9.34 -5.88 20.24
N PRO A 400 9.73 -6.92 21.01
CA PRO A 400 10.57 -6.76 22.20
C PRO A 400 12.03 -6.38 21.87
N SER A 401 12.69 -5.71 22.82
CA SER A 401 14.11 -5.33 22.66
C SER A 401 15.05 -6.54 22.68
N MET A 402 15.68 -6.85 21.54
CA MET A 402 16.47 -8.05 21.29
C MET A 402 17.88 -7.76 20.73
N LYS A 403 18.87 -8.60 21.08
CA LYS A 403 20.25 -8.50 20.57
C LYS A 403 20.44 -9.11 19.17
N LYS A 404 19.65 -10.11 18.79
CA LYS A 404 19.82 -10.88 17.53
C LYS A 404 18.84 -10.45 16.41
N GLY A 405 18.46 -9.16 16.40
CA GLY A 405 17.48 -8.62 15.45
C GLY A 405 16.02 -8.73 15.93
N ARG A 406 15.09 -8.35 15.05
CA ARG A 406 13.66 -8.18 15.35
C ARG A 406 12.95 -9.52 15.57
N VAL A 407 12.10 -9.57 16.60
CA VAL A 407 11.12 -10.65 16.85
C VAL A 407 9.71 -10.04 16.87
N HIS A 408 8.70 -10.76 16.39
CA HIS A 408 7.29 -10.36 16.42
C HIS A 408 6.52 -11.27 17.38
N MET A 409 6.00 -10.71 18.48
CA MET A 409 5.13 -11.41 19.42
C MET A 409 3.65 -11.14 19.08
N ALA A 410 2.82 -12.17 19.29
CA ALA A 410 1.41 -12.14 18.90
C ALA A 410 0.63 -11.02 19.59
N HIS A 411 -0.18 -10.30 18.81
CA HIS A 411 -0.97 -9.18 19.30
C HIS A 411 -2.10 -9.61 20.24
N GLU A 412 -2.09 -9.04 21.44
CA GLU A 412 -3.09 -9.30 22.48
C GLU A 412 -4.49 -8.75 22.12
N ALA A 413 -4.60 -7.78 21.21
CA ALA A 413 -5.86 -7.19 20.76
C ALA A 413 -6.70 -6.60 21.91
N SER A 414 -6.05 -5.92 22.87
CA SER A 414 -6.71 -5.28 24.01
C SER A 414 -7.61 -4.11 23.58
N GLU A 415 -7.28 -3.43 22.48
CA GLU A 415 -8.15 -2.43 21.87
C GLU A 415 -9.43 -3.03 21.27
N LEU A 416 -9.38 -4.28 20.79
CA LEU A 416 -10.56 -5.00 20.29
C LEU A 416 -11.43 -5.56 21.43
N ILE A 417 -10.87 -5.84 22.60
CA ILE A 417 -11.65 -6.16 23.81
C ILE A 417 -12.53 -4.95 24.19
N LYS A 418 -12.02 -3.71 24.06
CA LYS A 418 -12.83 -2.50 24.34
C LYS A 418 -14.05 -2.41 23.41
N ILE A 419 -13.88 -2.69 22.12
CA ILE A 419 -15.00 -2.76 21.16
C ILE A 419 -15.97 -3.90 21.52
N ASP A 420 -15.46 -5.06 21.94
CA ASP A 420 -16.30 -6.17 22.39
C ASP A 420 -17.15 -5.79 23.61
N VAL A 421 -16.58 -5.14 24.62
CA VAL A 421 -17.33 -4.65 25.80
C VAL A 421 -18.41 -3.66 25.37
N ILE A 422 -18.08 -2.63 24.57
CA ILE A 422 -19.06 -1.65 24.07
C ILE A 422 -20.20 -2.34 23.32
N MET A 423 -19.88 -3.29 22.44
CA MET A 423 -20.87 -4.06 21.69
C MET A 423 -21.74 -4.92 22.61
N LYS A 424 -21.19 -5.62 23.62
CA LYS A 424 -22.00 -6.45 24.54
C LYS A 424 -22.90 -5.60 25.43
N THR A 425 -22.42 -4.46 25.93
CA THR A 425 -23.24 -3.51 26.68
C THR A 425 -24.40 -2.98 25.82
N ALA A 426 -24.15 -2.60 24.57
CA ALA A 426 -25.18 -2.16 23.64
C ALA A 426 -26.15 -3.28 23.19
N LEU A 427 -25.73 -4.55 23.21
CA LEU A 427 -26.60 -5.68 22.87
C LEU A 427 -27.46 -6.17 24.04
N PHE A 428 -26.94 -6.14 25.27
CA PHE A 428 -27.50 -6.93 26.38
C PHE A 428 -27.66 -6.18 27.72
N SER A 429 -27.23 -4.91 27.85
CA SER A 429 -27.54 -4.14 29.06
C SER A 429 -29.00 -3.71 29.07
N LYS A 430 -29.69 -3.89 30.20
CA LYS A 430 -31.08 -3.43 30.41
C LYS A 430 -31.25 -1.91 30.25
N GLN A 431 -30.16 -1.14 30.33
CA GLN A 431 -30.14 0.32 30.14
C GLN A 431 -29.96 0.73 28.66
N SER A 432 -29.77 -0.22 27.74
CA SER A 432 -29.55 0.10 26.32
C SER A 432 -30.88 0.19 25.56
N GLU A 433 -31.01 1.22 24.71
CA GLU A 433 -32.16 1.41 23.80
C GLU A 433 -32.43 0.20 22.88
N PHE A 434 -31.41 -0.61 22.57
CA PHE A 434 -31.55 -1.79 21.73
C PHE A 434 -32.04 -3.03 22.49
N TYR A 435 -32.05 -3.01 23.83
CA TYR A 435 -32.25 -4.20 24.67
C TYR A 435 -33.61 -4.87 24.43
N SER A 436 -34.69 -4.09 24.39
CA SER A 436 -36.05 -4.61 24.16
C SER A 436 -36.14 -5.34 22.81
N ALA A 437 -35.74 -4.67 21.73
CA ALA A 437 -35.74 -5.22 20.38
C ALA A 437 -34.85 -6.48 20.24
N ILE A 438 -33.73 -6.56 20.96
CA ILE A 438 -32.83 -7.73 20.94
C ILE A 438 -33.40 -8.88 21.79
N SER A 439 -33.99 -8.58 22.95
CA SER A 439 -34.64 -9.57 23.82
C SER A 439 -35.85 -10.25 23.18
N ALA A 440 -36.51 -9.56 22.24
CA ALA A 440 -37.61 -10.09 21.43
C ALA A 440 -37.15 -11.01 20.27
N LEU A 441 -35.85 -11.08 19.95
CA LEU A 441 -35.35 -11.98 18.92
C LEU A 441 -35.39 -13.45 19.38
N PRO A 442 -35.56 -14.43 18.46
CA PRO A 442 -35.47 -15.85 18.81
C PRO A 442 -34.15 -16.18 19.50
N THR A 443 -34.19 -17.02 20.54
CA THR A 443 -33.03 -17.35 21.39
C THR A 443 -31.80 -17.79 20.60
N ALA A 444 -31.99 -18.53 19.50
CA ALA A 444 -30.89 -18.94 18.60
C ALA A 444 -30.13 -17.76 17.97
N VAL A 445 -30.82 -16.65 17.67
CA VAL A 445 -30.21 -15.41 17.17
C VAL A 445 -29.49 -14.66 18.30
N GLN A 446 -30.09 -14.60 19.50
CA GLN A 446 -29.44 -14.01 20.68
C GLN A 446 -28.13 -14.75 21.03
N THR A 447 -28.12 -16.09 20.99
CA THR A 447 -26.91 -16.91 21.17
C THR A 447 -25.86 -16.62 20.09
N GLN A 448 -26.27 -16.44 18.83
CA GLN A 448 -25.34 -16.04 17.75
C GLN A 448 -24.74 -14.66 18.00
N LEU A 449 -25.54 -13.65 18.39
CA LEU A 449 -25.05 -12.32 18.76
C LEU A 449 -24.08 -12.38 19.96
N ASN A 450 -24.37 -13.23 20.95
CA ASN A 450 -23.49 -13.42 22.10
C ASN A 450 -22.17 -14.13 21.72
N ALA A 451 -22.15 -14.98 20.70
CA ALA A 451 -20.92 -15.60 20.20
C ALA A 451 -19.98 -14.66 19.39
N ILE A 452 -20.45 -13.48 18.95
CA ILE A 452 -19.61 -12.54 18.17
C ILE A 452 -18.55 -11.89 19.08
N SER A 453 -17.29 -11.86 18.62
CA SER A 453 -16.22 -11.08 19.23
C SER A 453 -15.19 -10.62 18.19
N PHE A 454 -14.83 -9.33 18.22
CA PHE A 454 -13.75 -8.71 17.46
C PHE A 454 -12.38 -9.24 17.91
N ALA A 455 -12.13 -9.35 19.22
CA ALA A 455 -10.86 -9.85 19.74
C ALA A 455 -10.64 -11.32 19.37
N GLN A 456 -11.65 -12.18 19.48
CA GLN A 456 -11.56 -13.56 19.00
C GLN A 456 -11.50 -13.64 17.47
N GLY A 457 -12.25 -12.80 16.76
CA GLY A 457 -12.19 -12.68 15.30
C GLY A 457 -10.80 -12.35 14.76
N TYR A 458 -10.05 -11.51 15.49
CA TYR A 458 -8.62 -11.27 15.25
C TYR A 458 -7.77 -12.47 15.66
N ARG A 459 -7.70 -12.80 16.95
CA ARG A 459 -6.74 -13.78 17.51
C ARG A 459 -6.90 -15.18 16.88
N LYS A 460 -8.13 -15.69 16.80
CA LYS A 460 -8.45 -17.01 16.20
C LYS A 460 -8.56 -16.95 14.66
N ARG A 461 -8.28 -15.79 14.04
CA ARG A 461 -8.36 -15.55 12.59
C ARG A 461 -9.68 -16.01 11.94
N LEU A 462 -10.79 -15.90 12.67
CA LEU A 462 -12.08 -16.51 12.32
C LEU A 462 -12.51 -16.11 10.90
N MET A 463 -12.88 -17.09 10.08
CA MET A 463 -13.25 -16.90 8.67
C MET A 463 -14.76 -17.12 8.47
N LYS A 464 -15.46 -16.08 8.01
CA LYS A 464 -16.86 -16.16 7.52
C LYS A 464 -16.89 -16.03 5.99
N ARG A 465 -17.95 -16.55 5.37
CA ARG A 465 -18.23 -16.45 3.93
C ARG A 465 -19.59 -15.79 3.75
N PHE A 466 -19.69 -14.92 2.75
CA PHE A 466 -20.91 -14.20 2.41
C PHE A 466 -21.04 -14.17 0.87
N THR A 467 -22.26 -14.29 0.34
CA THR A 467 -22.50 -14.12 -1.11
C THR A 467 -22.35 -12.64 -1.49
N ARG A 468 -22.08 -12.35 -2.78
CA ARG A 468 -21.93 -10.95 -3.25
C ARG A 468 -23.18 -10.10 -2.96
N GLU A 469 -24.36 -10.71 -3.09
CA GLU A 469 -25.65 -10.09 -2.75
C GLU A 469 -25.82 -9.84 -1.26
N ARG A 470 -25.51 -10.82 -0.39
CA ARG A 470 -25.61 -10.62 1.06
C ARG A 470 -24.58 -9.60 1.55
N VAL A 471 -23.38 -9.52 0.97
CA VAL A 471 -22.45 -8.39 1.20
C VAL A 471 -23.06 -7.05 0.78
N GLY A 472 -23.80 -7.01 -0.34
CA GLY A 472 -24.59 -5.84 -0.73
C GLY A 472 -25.63 -5.45 0.32
N LYS A 473 -26.45 -6.40 0.80
CA LYS A 473 -27.45 -6.18 1.87
C LYS A 473 -26.81 -5.73 3.19
N ILE A 474 -25.69 -6.33 3.59
CA ILE A 474 -24.90 -5.96 4.77
C ILE A 474 -24.40 -4.51 4.66
N CYS A 475 -23.70 -4.18 3.58
CA CYS A 475 -23.04 -2.88 3.44
C CYS A 475 -24.00 -1.69 3.26
N LYS A 476 -25.28 -1.91 2.90
CA LYS A 476 -26.31 -0.85 2.87
C LYS A 476 -26.41 -0.09 4.20
N ALA A 477 -26.22 -0.75 5.34
CA ALA A 477 -26.28 -0.13 6.66
C ALA A 477 -25.19 0.95 6.89
N TRP A 478 -24.12 0.93 6.09
CA TRP A 478 -23.02 1.90 6.15
C TRP A 478 -22.91 2.74 4.86
N GLY A 479 -23.95 2.78 4.02
CA GLY A 479 -23.94 3.58 2.78
C GLY A 479 -23.99 5.10 3.02
N TYR A 480 -24.39 5.52 4.21
CA TYR A 480 -24.42 6.93 4.62
C TYR A 480 -23.05 7.44 5.15
N GLU A 481 -22.12 6.51 5.45
CA GLU A 481 -20.72 6.75 5.81
C GLU A 481 -19.83 7.26 4.65
#